data_AF-A0A825BAY8-F1
#
_entry.id   AF-A0A825BAY8-F1
#
_cell.length_a   1.000
_cell.length_b   1.000
_cell.length_c   1.000
_cell.angle_alpha   90.00
_cell.angle_beta   90.00
_cell.angle_gamma   90.00
#
_symmetry.space_group_name_H-M   'P 1'
#
loop_
_entity.id
_entity.type
_entity.pdbx_description
1 polymer ?
#
loop_
_entity_poly.entity_id
_entity_poly.type
_entity_poly.pdbx_seq_one_letter_code
_entity_poly.pdbx_strand_id
1 'polypeptide(L)'
;MDLKSNFTGLDSSGVIKGVEKISLLNSGLISRTFDAKGIKDVQTLALNSEKGIEVKNLANIADIELTNLQAANFNVDSIYADKVLDGSADVQNLKVNGVGAKGASVAITADKIENLSLNATGKDSFLKDITSKDVSVKGNANITLEVKAGVNSLDASASSGKVSADLKAADVKTVKGGSGDDKFVVGTKVANVNV
;
A
#
# COMPACT_ATOMS: atom_id res chain seq x y z
N MET A 1 -12.57 -14.29 6.00
CA MET A 1 -12.11 -15.36 6.89
C MET A 1 -11.31 -14.74 8.02
N ASP A 2 -11.50 -15.18 9.27
CA ASP A 2 -10.62 -14.80 10.39
C ASP A 2 -9.54 -15.86 10.59
N LEU A 3 -8.26 -15.47 10.48
CA LEU A 3 -7.10 -16.35 10.52
C LEU A 3 -6.73 -16.67 11.96
N LYS A 4 -7.29 -17.76 12.48
CA LYS A 4 -6.91 -18.29 13.80
C LYS A 4 -5.52 -18.95 13.79
N SER A 5 -5.11 -19.48 12.64
CA SER A 5 -3.79 -20.04 12.35
C SER A 5 -3.30 -19.58 10.98
N ASN A 6 -2.05 -19.90 10.62
CA ASN A 6 -1.55 -19.70 9.27
C ASN A 6 -2.32 -20.58 8.28
N PHE A 7 -2.58 -20.05 7.08
CA PHE A 7 -3.07 -20.81 5.94
C PHE A 7 -1.89 -21.09 5.01
N THR A 8 -1.54 -22.36 4.86
CA THR A 8 -0.34 -22.80 4.12
C THR A 8 -0.62 -23.13 2.65
N GLY A 9 -1.74 -22.66 2.11
CA GLY A 9 -2.12 -22.86 0.71
C GLY A 9 -3.03 -24.06 0.50
N LEU A 10 -3.37 -24.27 -0.77
CA LEU A 10 -4.08 -25.46 -1.22
C LEU A 10 -3.13 -26.66 -1.27
N ASP A 11 -3.67 -27.87 -1.29
CA ASP A 11 -2.87 -29.04 -1.69
C ASP A 11 -2.30 -28.85 -3.11
N SER A 12 -1.34 -29.69 -3.50
CA SER A 12 -0.62 -29.53 -4.77
C SER A 12 -1.47 -29.60 -6.04
N SER A 13 -2.72 -30.08 -5.93
CA SER A 13 -3.69 -30.17 -7.03
C SER A 13 -4.81 -29.14 -6.94
N GLY A 14 -4.97 -28.47 -5.80
CA GLY A 14 -6.03 -27.52 -5.55
C GLY A 14 -5.87 -26.24 -6.36
N VAL A 15 -6.94 -25.85 -7.04
CA VAL A 15 -7.01 -24.58 -7.77
C VAL A 15 -8.35 -23.91 -7.50
N ILE A 16 -8.30 -22.62 -7.19
CA ILE A 16 -9.48 -21.74 -7.15
C ILE A 16 -9.26 -20.65 -8.20
N LYS A 17 -10.24 -20.39 -9.06
CA LYS A 17 -10.17 -19.39 -10.14
C LYS A 17 -11.33 -18.41 -10.05
N GLY A 18 -11.19 -17.27 -10.71
CA GLY A 18 -12.23 -16.24 -10.76
C GLY A 18 -12.56 -15.67 -9.38
N VAL A 19 -11.55 -15.48 -8.52
CA VAL A 19 -11.78 -14.97 -7.17
C VAL A 19 -11.89 -13.45 -7.22
N GLU A 20 -13.07 -12.88 -7.05
CA GLU A 20 -13.19 -11.42 -7.04
C GLU A 20 -12.52 -10.80 -5.81
N LYS A 21 -12.71 -11.42 -4.63
CA LYS A 21 -12.21 -10.85 -3.37
C LYS A 21 -11.77 -11.92 -2.38
N ILE A 22 -10.54 -11.79 -1.90
CA ILE A 22 -10.08 -12.45 -0.67
C ILE A 22 -10.19 -11.45 0.46
N SER A 23 -11.00 -11.75 1.49
CA SER A 23 -11.10 -10.92 2.69
C SER A 23 -10.59 -11.68 3.90
N LEU A 24 -9.52 -11.16 4.50
CA LEU A 24 -8.83 -11.75 5.65
C LEU A 24 -8.91 -10.79 6.84
N LEU A 25 -9.31 -11.36 7.98
CA LEU A 25 -9.24 -10.74 9.29
C LEU A 25 -8.18 -11.51 10.09
N ASN A 26 -7.38 -10.81 10.87
CA ASN A 26 -6.59 -11.44 11.92
C ASN A 26 -6.87 -10.69 13.22
N SER A 27 -7.76 -11.28 14.03
CA SER A 27 -8.13 -10.78 15.36
C SER A 27 -7.13 -11.21 16.45
N GLY A 28 -6.07 -11.93 16.09
CA GLY A 28 -5.08 -12.46 17.01
C GLY A 28 -4.08 -11.42 17.48
N LEU A 29 -3.24 -11.82 18.45
CA LEU A 29 -2.22 -10.96 19.05
C LEU A 29 -0.89 -10.94 18.27
N ILE A 30 -0.76 -11.79 17.26
CA ILE A 30 0.44 -11.91 16.42
C ILE A 30 0.05 -11.99 14.93
N SER A 31 1.01 -11.68 14.06
CA SER A 31 0.82 -11.81 12.60
C SER A 31 0.49 -13.25 12.19
N ARG A 32 -0.17 -13.38 11.03
CA ARG A 32 -0.57 -14.64 10.41
C ARG A 32 -0.16 -14.65 8.95
N THR A 33 0.21 -15.82 8.45
CA THR A 33 0.56 -16.00 7.04
C THR A 33 -0.62 -16.60 6.27
N PHE A 34 -0.85 -16.12 5.05
CA PHE A 34 -1.78 -16.67 4.08
C PHE A 34 -1.05 -16.91 2.75
N ASP A 35 -0.82 -18.17 2.43
CA ASP A 35 -0.24 -18.57 1.15
C ASP A 35 -1.34 -18.67 0.08
N ALA A 36 -1.31 -17.78 -0.90
CA ALA A 36 -2.30 -17.71 -1.98
C ALA A 36 -1.98 -18.63 -3.16
N LYS A 37 -0.98 -19.50 -3.05
CA LYS A 37 -0.61 -20.43 -4.12
C LYS A 37 -1.81 -21.27 -4.57
N GLY A 38 -2.06 -21.28 -5.89
CA GLY A 38 -3.17 -21.99 -6.50
C GLY A 38 -4.48 -21.19 -6.56
N ILE A 39 -4.53 -20.00 -5.97
CA ILE A 39 -5.65 -19.05 -6.09
C ILE A 39 -5.35 -18.06 -7.20
N LYS A 40 -6.24 -17.96 -8.18
CA LYS A 40 -6.04 -17.19 -9.41
C LYS A 40 -7.10 -16.13 -9.61
N ASP A 41 -6.75 -15.13 -10.42
CA ASP A 41 -7.62 -14.06 -10.89
C ASP A 41 -8.17 -13.20 -9.74
N VAL A 42 -7.36 -13.01 -8.69
CA VAL A 42 -7.76 -12.24 -7.51
C VAL A 42 -7.86 -10.77 -7.87
N GLN A 43 -9.04 -10.15 -7.76
CA GLN A 43 -9.19 -8.73 -8.06
C GLN A 43 -8.89 -7.86 -6.83
N THR A 44 -9.28 -8.32 -5.63
CA THR A 44 -9.06 -7.57 -4.39
C THR A 44 -8.58 -8.46 -3.25
N LEU A 45 -7.55 -8.00 -2.55
CA LEU A 45 -7.06 -8.54 -1.28
C LEU A 45 -7.36 -7.55 -0.15
N ALA A 46 -8.36 -7.85 0.68
CA ALA A 46 -8.74 -7.03 1.81
C ALA A 46 -8.19 -7.61 3.12
N LEU A 47 -7.28 -6.87 3.76
CA LEU A 47 -6.57 -7.24 4.98
C LEU A 47 -6.99 -6.32 6.13
N ASN A 48 -7.63 -6.91 7.14
CA ASN A 48 -8.00 -6.22 8.37
C ASN A 48 -7.26 -6.85 9.54
N SER A 49 -6.23 -6.17 10.04
CA SER A 49 -5.49 -6.65 11.20
C SER A 49 -4.58 -5.56 11.75
N GLU A 50 -4.62 -5.35 13.07
CA GLU A 50 -3.65 -4.50 13.76
C GLU A 50 -2.23 -5.08 13.69
N LYS A 51 -2.10 -6.42 13.83
CA LYS A 51 -0.82 -7.13 13.92
C LYS A 51 -0.25 -7.55 12.58
N GLY A 52 -1.01 -7.35 11.51
CA GLY A 52 -0.64 -7.71 10.15
C GLY A 52 -1.10 -9.10 9.72
N ILE A 53 -1.11 -9.25 8.40
CA ILE A 53 -1.31 -10.51 7.70
C ILE A 53 -0.26 -10.53 6.60
N GLU A 54 0.63 -11.52 6.63
CA GLU A 54 1.59 -11.77 5.58
C GLU A 54 0.92 -12.61 4.50
N VAL A 55 0.72 -12.02 3.32
CA VAL A 55 0.24 -12.77 2.15
C VAL A 55 1.45 -13.07 1.26
N LYS A 56 1.44 -14.22 0.59
CA LYS A 56 2.49 -14.60 -0.37
C LYS A 56 1.93 -15.41 -1.53
N ASN A 57 2.71 -15.51 -2.61
CA ASN A 57 2.41 -16.31 -3.80
C ASN A 57 1.12 -15.93 -4.55
N LEU A 58 0.69 -14.67 -4.47
CA LEU A 58 -0.45 -14.19 -5.24
C LEU A 58 -0.09 -14.14 -6.74
N ALA A 59 -0.90 -14.76 -7.59
CA ALA A 59 -0.54 -15.04 -8.98
C ALA A 59 -0.66 -13.84 -9.94
N ASN A 60 -1.26 -12.73 -9.50
CA ASN A 60 -1.48 -11.53 -10.29
C ASN A 60 -1.52 -10.30 -9.37
N ILE A 61 -1.24 -9.11 -9.92
CA ILE A 61 -1.45 -7.85 -9.21
C ILE A 61 -2.94 -7.69 -8.91
N ALA A 62 -3.26 -7.40 -7.65
CA ALA A 62 -4.62 -7.20 -7.17
C ALA A 62 -4.70 -5.88 -6.39
N ASP A 63 -5.88 -5.29 -6.31
CA ASP A 63 -6.11 -4.15 -5.42
C ASP A 63 -5.95 -4.61 -3.96
N ILE A 64 -5.24 -3.84 -3.14
CA ILE A 64 -5.04 -4.16 -1.72
C ILE A 64 -5.83 -3.16 -0.87
N GLU A 65 -6.63 -3.67 0.06
CA GLU A 65 -7.27 -2.86 1.10
C GLU A 65 -6.63 -3.17 2.46
N LEU A 66 -5.99 -2.18 3.08
CA LEU A 66 -5.44 -2.27 4.43
C LEU A 66 -6.33 -1.53 5.42
N THR A 67 -6.77 -2.25 6.45
CA THR A 67 -7.58 -1.70 7.53
C THR A 67 -6.92 -1.95 8.89
N ASN A 68 -6.78 -0.89 9.68
CA ASN A 68 -6.25 -0.89 11.05
C ASN A 68 -4.80 -1.38 11.23
N LEU A 69 -4.00 -1.57 10.17
CA LEU A 69 -2.64 -2.11 10.30
C LEU A 69 -1.73 -1.22 11.16
N GLN A 70 -1.10 -1.78 12.19
CA GLN A 70 -0.15 -1.08 13.08
C GLN A 70 1.21 -1.80 13.18
N ALA A 71 1.44 -2.85 12.37
CA ALA A 71 2.74 -3.50 12.28
C ALA A 71 3.79 -2.51 11.74
N ALA A 72 5.07 -2.69 12.10
CA ALA A 72 6.12 -1.73 11.70
C ALA A 72 6.32 -1.63 10.18
N ASN A 73 6.04 -2.71 9.44
CA ASN A 73 6.28 -2.82 8.01
C ASN A 73 5.19 -3.62 7.29
N PHE A 74 4.94 -3.25 6.04
CA PHE A 74 4.15 -3.97 5.05
C PHE A 74 4.89 -3.94 3.71
N ASN A 75 5.34 -5.11 3.25
CA ASN A 75 6.06 -5.22 1.99
C ASN A 75 5.13 -5.72 0.88
N VAL A 76 4.77 -4.85 -0.06
CA VAL A 76 3.92 -5.18 -1.21
C VAL A 76 4.56 -6.24 -2.09
N ASP A 77 5.87 -6.18 -2.32
CA ASP A 77 6.56 -7.07 -3.24
C ASP A 77 6.49 -8.53 -2.79
N SER A 78 6.46 -8.76 -1.47
CA SER A 78 6.39 -10.10 -0.88
C SER A 78 5.05 -10.83 -1.07
N ILE A 79 4.01 -10.10 -1.47
CA ILE A 79 2.66 -10.66 -1.67
C ILE A 79 2.61 -11.56 -2.89
N TYR A 80 3.36 -11.18 -3.93
CA TYR A 80 3.21 -11.74 -5.24
C TYR A 80 4.13 -12.92 -5.49
N ALA A 81 3.69 -13.82 -6.36
CA ALA A 81 4.53 -14.88 -6.87
C ALA A 81 5.66 -14.30 -7.74
N ASP A 82 6.70 -15.10 -7.96
CA ASP A 82 7.83 -14.73 -8.82
C ASP A 82 7.35 -14.23 -10.20
N LYS A 83 8.03 -13.21 -10.70
CA LYS A 83 7.83 -12.58 -12.02
C LYS A 83 6.53 -11.78 -12.21
N VAL A 84 5.64 -11.76 -11.22
CA VAL A 84 4.41 -10.95 -11.31
C VAL A 84 4.72 -9.45 -11.38
N LEU A 85 5.84 -9.02 -10.79
CA LEU A 85 6.31 -7.63 -10.75
C LEU A 85 7.59 -7.40 -11.58
N ASP A 86 7.79 -8.18 -12.65
CA ASP A 86 8.93 -7.98 -13.55
C ASP A 86 8.60 -6.98 -14.67
N GLY A 87 7.43 -6.33 -14.60
CA GLY A 87 7.06 -5.25 -15.49
C GLY A 87 7.94 -4.02 -15.28
N SER A 88 7.75 -3.01 -16.14
CA SER A 88 8.41 -1.70 -16.01
C SER A 88 7.41 -0.56 -15.82
N ALA A 89 6.15 -0.93 -15.59
CA ALA A 89 5.03 -0.03 -15.42
C ALA A 89 3.98 -0.68 -14.51
N ASP A 90 4.43 -1.46 -13.52
CA ASP A 90 3.54 -2.14 -12.60
C ASP A 90 2.80 -1.11 -11.73
N VAL A 91 1.51 -1.35 -11.50
CA VAL A 91 0.61 -0.44 -10.78
C VAL A 91 0.02 -1.16 -9.58
N GLN A 92 0.33 -0.69 -8.37
CA GLN A 92 -0.34 -1.14 -7.15
C GLN A 92 -1.38 -0.12 -6.70
N ASN A 93 -2.65 -0.53 -6.63
CA ASN A 93 -3.67 0.23 -5.92
C ASN A 93 -3.72 -0.23 -4.46
N LEU A 94 -3.52 0.71 -3.53
CA LEU A 94 -3.51 0.46 -2.10
C LEU A 94 -4.51 1.40 -1.41
N LYS A 95 -5.61 0.85 -0.94
CA LYS A 95 -6.57 1.56 -0.10
C LYS A 95 -6.18 1.42 1.36
N VAL A 96 -6.10 2.54 2.07
CA VAL A 96 -5.71 2.58 3.48
C VAL A 96 -6.80 3.21 4.33
N ASN A 97 -7.06 2.61 5.49
CA ASN A 97 -8.01 3.09 6.49
C ASN A 97 -7.48 2.80 7.90
N GLY A 98 -7.02 3.84 8.59
CA GLY A 98 -6.45 3.72 9.93
C GLY A 98 -5.15 2.91 9.96
N VAL A 99 -4.30 3.05 8.93
CA VAL A 99 -2.99 2.38 8.90
C VAL A 99 -1.95 3.26 9.60
N GLY A 100 -1.27 2.71 10.60
CA GLY A 100 -0.33 3.42 11.44
C GLY A 100 -0.97 4.47 12.34
N ALA A 101 -0.12 5.18 13.06
CA ALA A 101 -0.51 6.29 13.92
C ALA A 101 0.56 7.39 13.92
N LYS A 102 0.21 8.59 14.38
CA LYS A 102 1.17 9.68 14.56
C LYS A 102 2.29 9.24 15.53
N GLY A 103 3.54 9.29 15.07
CA GLY A 103 4.70 8.81 15.82
C GLY A 103 4.96 7.30 15.71
N ALA A 104 4.09 6.56 15.04
CA ALA A 104 4.20 5.13 14.76
C ALA A 104 3.70 4.81 13.34
N SER A 105 4.27 5.48 12.34
CA SER A 105 3.96 5.23 10.93
C SER A 105 4.37 3.83 10.51
N VAL A 106 3.57 3.21 9.63
CA VAL A 106 3.87 1.91 9.03
C VAL A 106 4.76 2.11 7.81
N ALA A 107 5.86 1.39 7.73
CA ALA A 107 6.66 1.33 6.50
C ALA A 107 5.89 0.59 5.40
N ILE A 108 5.70 1.22 4.24
CA ILE A 108 5.09 0.58 3.07
C ILE A 108 6.16 0.53 1.97
N THR A 109 6.76 -0.65 1.78
CA THR A 109 7.80 -0.85 0.74
C THR A 109 7.18 -1.53 -0.48
N ALA A 110 7.52 -1.03 -1.66
CA ALA A 110 7.06 -1.54 -2.95
C ALA A 110 8.12 -1.23 -4.01
N ASP A 111 9.29 -1.85 -3.88
CA ASP A 111 10.50 -1.50 -4.64
C ASP A 111 10.41 -1.95 -6.09
N LYS A 112 9.59 -2.97 -6.36
CA LYS A 112 9.30 -3.47 -7.71
C LYS A 112 8.04 -2.86 -8.33
N ILE A 113 7.41 -1.90 -7.66
CA ILE A 113 6.23 -1.21 -8.19
C ILE A 113 6.64 0.19 -8.64
N GLU A 114 6.49 0.48 -9.93
CA GLU A 114 6.75 1.82 -10.44
C GLU A 114 5.66 2.82 -10.01
N ASN A 115 4.40 2.41 -10.03
CA ASN A 115 3.26 3.29 -9.79
C ASN A 115 2.45 2.84 -8.56
N LEU A 116 2.51 3.62 -7.48
CA LEU A 116 1.71 3.37 -6.28
C LEU A 116 0.53 4.33 -6.21
N SER A 117 -0.69 3.81 -6.20
CA SER A 117 -1.91 4.60 -6.00
C SER A 117 -2.46 4.39 -4.60
N LEU A 118 -2.37 5.42 -3.77
CA LEU A 118 -2.89 5.44 -2.41
C LEU A 118 -4.32 5.99 -2.39
N ASN A 119 -5.25 5.25 -1.80
CA ASN A 119 -6.62 5.70 -1.57
C ASN A 119 -6.91 5.77 -0.06
N ALA A 120 -6.80 6.96 0.51
CA ALA A 120 -7.03 7.20 1.93
C ALA A 120 -8.53 7.35 2.24
N THR A 121 -9.06 6.48 3.10
CA THR A 121 -10.50 6.46 3.43
C THR A 121 -10.72 6.24 4.92
N GLY A 122 -11.86 6.70 5.43
CA GLY A 122 -12.23 6.46 6.83
C GLY A 122 -11.32 7.19 7.81
N LYS A 123 -10.48 6.46 8.54
CA LYS A 123 -9.56 7.00 9.54
C LYS A 123 -8.24 7.44 8.90
N ASP A 124 -7.63 8.46 9.49
CA ASP A 124 -6.30 8.96 9.14
C ASP A 124 -5.27 7.83 9.07
N SER A 125 -4.36 7.91 8.09
CA SER A 125 -3.29 6.94 7.90
C SER A 125 -1.91 7.60 7.88
N PHE A 126 -0.92 6.91 8.44
CA PHE A 126 0.45 7.38 8.65
C PHE A 126 1.41 6.34 8.07
N LEU A 127 1.96 6.65 6.90
CA LEU A 127 2.83 5.76 6.15
C LEU A 127 4.23 6.37 6.05
N LYS A 128 5.23 5.51 5.96
CA LYS A 128 6.61 5.90 5.73
C LYS A 128 7.30 4.94 4.77
N ASP A 129 8.55 5.26 4.44
CA ASP A 129 9.42 4.43 3.62
C ASP A 129 8.85 4.13 2.22
N ILE A 130 8.06 5.05 1.64
CA ILE A 130 7.50 4.89 0.29
C ILE A 130 8.62 4.97 -0.75
N THR A 131 8.72 3.95 -1.61
CA THR A 131 9.83 3.79 -2.59
C THR A 131 9.41 3.87 -4.06
N SER A 132 8.13 3.65 -4.39
CA SER A 132 7.65 3.65 -5.78
C SER A 132 7.92 4.97 -6.48
N LYS A 133 8.32 4.87 -7.76
CA LYS A 133 8.75 6.00 -8.58
C LYS A 133 7.69 7.10 -8.68
N ASP A 134 6.46 6.72 -8.96
CA ASP A 134 5.34 7.62 -9.16
C ASP A 134 4.24 7.29 -8.15
N VAL A 135 3.91 8.27 -7.30
CA VAL A 135 2.94 8.10 -6.20
C VAL A 135 1.74 8.98 -6.46
N SER A 136 0.54 8.39 -6.48
CA SER A 136 -0.73 9.14 -6.51
C SER A 136 -1.48 8.98 -5.20
N VAL A 137 -2.18 10.03 -4.78
CA VAL A 137 -3.00 10.04 -3.58
C VAL A 137 -4.41 10.53 -3.94
N LYS A 138 -5.40 9.77 -3.50
CA LYS A 138 -6.82 10.12 -3.62
C LYS A 138 -7.57 9.75 -2.35
N GLY A 139 -8.84 10.15 -2.31
CA GLY A 139 -9.76 9.81 -1.23
C GLY A 139 -10.02 10.98 -0.30
N ASN A 140 -10.77 10.72 0.77
CA ASN A 140 -11.36 11.75 1.62
C ASN A 140 -10.81 11.78 3.05
N ALA A 141 -10.03 10.77 3.45
CA ALA A 141 -9.37 10.77 4.75
C ALA A 141 -7.99 11.41 4.67
N ASN A 142 -7.47 11.87 5.81
CA ASN A 142 -6.14 12.46 5.84
C ASN A 142 -5.07 11.37 5.74
N ILE A 143 -3.97 11.70 5.10
CA ILE A 143 -2.82 10.80 5.00
C ILE A 143 -1.52 11.56 5.22
N THR A 144 -0.64 10.96 6.02
CA THR A 144 0.72 11.43 6.23
C THR A 144 1.69 10.44 5.60
N LEU A 145 2.64 10.95 4.82
CA LEU A 145 3.63 10.18 4.07
C LEU A 145 5.04 10.64 4.42
N GLU A 146 5.97 9.70 4.52
CA GLU A 146 7.40 9.93 4.39
C GLU A 146 7.92 9.05 3.26
N VAL A 147 8.62 9.65 2.30
CA VAL A 147 9.15 8.92 1.13
C VAL A 147 10.65 8.70 1.24
N LYS A 148 11.17 7.74 0.46
CA LYS A 148 12.61 7.52 0.27
C LYS A 148 13.11 8.14 -1.03
N ALA A 149 14.42 8.08 -1.21
CA ALA A 149 15.05 8.33 -2.50
C ALA A 149 14.46 7.40 -3.58
N GLY A 150 14.32 7.89 -4.80
CA GLY A 150 13.75 7.15 -5.94
C GLY A 150 12.34 7.60 -6.33
N VAL A 151 11.58 8.21 -5.41
CA VAL A 151 10.30 8.84 -5.74
C VAL A 151 10.54 10.08 -6.61
N ASN A 152 9.90 10.12 -7.77
CA ASN A 152 10.01 11.18 -8.77
C ASN A 152 8.77 12.08 -8.82
N SER A 153 7.60 11.56 -8.46
CA SER A 153 6.37 12.36 -8.47
C SER A 153 5.45 12.01 -7.30
N LEU A 154 4.76 13.05 -6.81
CA LEU A 154 3.61 12.92 -5.92
C LEU A 154 2.44 13.69 -6.55
N ASP A 155 1.37 12.99 -6.90
CA ASP A 155 0.13 13.59 -7.41
C ASP A 155 -1.04 13.31 -6.46
N ALA A 156 -1.36 14.29 -5.61
CA ALA A 156 -2.50 14.25 -4.70
C ALA A 156 -3.73 15.00 -5.23
N SER A 157 -3.75 15.37 -6.52
CA SER A 157 -4.81 16.23 -7.08
C SER A 157 -6.23 15.67 -6.97
N ALA A 158 -6.36 14.35 -6.83
CA ALA A 158 -7.62 13.65 -6.61
C ALA A 158 -7.98 13.46 -5.12
N SER A 159 -7.20 14.02 -4.19
CA SER A 159 -7.47 13.97 -2.75
C SER A 159 -8.37 15.12 -2.33
N SER A 160 -9.40 14.81 -1.55
CA SER A 160 -10.18 15.81 -0.82
C SER A 160 -9.83 15.84 0.67
N GLY A 161 -9.15 14.80 1.17
CA GLY A 161 -8.57 14.79 2.51
C GLY A 161 -7.20 15.48 2.52
N LYS A 162 -6.73 15.87 3.71
CA LYS A 162 -5.42 16.50 3.88
C LYS A 162 -4.30 15.51 3.57
N VAL A 163 -3.38 15.90 2.70
CA VAL A 163 -2.15 15.17 2.40
C VAL A 163 -0.98 15.91 3.03
N SER A 164 -0.27 15.25 3.94
CA SER A 164 1.00 15.73 4.49
C SER A 164 2.12 14.81 4.03
N ALA A 165 3.11 15.32 3.29
CA ALA A 165 4.23 14.49 2.83
C ALA A 165 5.59 15.13 3.15
N ASP A 166 6.49 14.33 3.74
CA ASP A 166 7.92 14.64 3.78
C ASP A 166 8.61 14.01 2.56
N LEU A 167 9.07 14.90 1.68
CA LEU A 167 9.69 14.61 0.39
C LEU A 167 11.19 14.95 0.38
N LYS A 168 11.79 15.29 1.52
CA LYS A 168 13.19 15.76 1.57
C LYS A 168 14.21 14.75 1.06
N ALA A 169 13.92 13.46 1.18
CA ALA A 169 14.79 12.39 0.71
C ALA A 169 14.68 12.12 -0.80
N ALA A 170 13.67 12.67 -1.49
CA ALA A 170 13.38 12.41 -2.89
C ALA A 170 13.73 13.60 -3.79
N ASP A 171 14.22 13.31 -4.99
CA ASP A 171 14.43 14.30 -6.05
C ASP A 171 13.14 14.44 -6.89
N VAL A 172 12.07 14.92 -6.26
CA VAL A 172 10.75 15.01 -6.90
C VAL A 172 10.74 16.04 -8.03
N LYS A 173 10.22 15.65 -9.19
CA LYS A 173 10.03 16.52 -10.35
C LYS A 173 8.71 17.28 -10.27
N THR A 174 7.67 16.62 -9.76
CA THR A 174 6.33 17.19 -9.68
C THR A 174 5.68 16.86 -8.35
N VAL A 175 5.12 17.87 -7.71
CA VAL A 175 4.25 17.72 -6.54
C VAL A 175 2.94 18.44 -6.84
N LYS A 176 1.81 17.72 -6.74
CA LYS A 176 0.48 18.31 -6.83
C LYS A 176 -0.32 18.07 -5.56
N GLY A 177 -0.88 19.13 -4.99
CA GLY A 177 -1.89 19.08 -3.94
C GLY A 177 -3.29 18.79 -4.50
N GLY A 178 -4.17 18.32 -3.62
CA GLY A 178 -5.60 18.21 -3.82
C GLY A 178 -6.35 19.39 -3.21
N SER A 179 -7.63 19.19 -2.88
CA SER A 179 -8.47 20.26 -2.30
C SER A 179 -8.39 20.35 -0.78
N GLY A 180 -7.58 19.51 -0.13
CA GLY A 180 -7.37 19.50 1.31
C GLY A 180 -6.40 20.59 1.78
N ASP A 181 -6.25 20.73 3.11
CA ASP A 181 -5.20 21.58 3.72
C ASP A 181 -3.84 20.88 3.65
N ASP A 182 -3.33 20.76 2.43
CA ASP A 182 -2.15 19.95 2.11
C ASP A 182 -0.85 20.62 2.58
N LYS A 183 0.12 19.77 2.96
CA LYS A 183 1.43 20.21 3.42
C LYS A 183 2.54 19.34 2.86
N PHE A 184 3.38 19.91 2.00
CA PHE A 184 4.55 19.23 1.45
C PHE A 184 5.83 19.85 1.99
N VAL A 185 6.71 19.01 2.54
CA VAL A 185 8.07 19.41 2.93
C VAL A 185 9.01 18.87 1.89
N VAL A 186 9.55 19.75 1.05
CA VAL A 186 10.42 19.37 -0.05
C VAL A 186 11.89 19.63 0.26
N GLY A 187 12.77 18.86 -0.38
CA GLY A 187 14.21 19.12 -0.39
C GLY A 187 14.58 20.33 -1.25
N THR A 188 15.89 20.52 -1.48
CA THR A 188 16.41 21.66 -2.25
C THR A 188 16.30 21.50 -3.78
N LYS A 189 15.82 20.35 -4.26
CA LYS A 189 15.71 20.00 -5.68
C LYS A 189 14.28 19.61 -6.02
N VAL A 190 13.47 20.59 -6.41
CA VAL A 190 12.13 20.36 -6.98
C VAL A 190 11.97 21.20 -8.24
N ALA A 191 11.48 20.58 -9.31
CA ALA A 191 11.27 21.30 -10.57
C ALA A 191 9.94 22.06 -10.58
N ASN A 192 8.83 21.42 -10.21
CA ASN A 192 7.49 22.02 -10.25
C ASN A 192 6.65 21.65 -9.02
N VAL A 193 6.01 22.64 -8.41
CA VAL A 193 5.09 22.49 -7.27
C VAL A 193 3.79 23.23 -7.59
N ASN A 194 2.64 22.54 -7.48
CA ASN A 194 1.31 23.12 -7.59
C ASN A 194 0.48 22.67 -6.38
N VAL A 195 0.14 23.60 -5.48
CA VAL A 195 -0.63 23.33 -4.26
C VAL A 195 -1.91 24.15 -4.32
#